data_AF-A0A954LQE2-F1
#
_entry.id   AF-A0A954LQE2-F1
#
_cell.length_a   1.000
_cell.length_b   1.000
_cell.length_c   1.000
_cell.angle_alpha   90.00
_cell.angle_beta   90.00
_cell.angle_gamma   90.00
#
_symmetry.space_group_name_H-M   'P 1'
#
loop_
_entity.id
_entity.type
_entity.pdbx_description
1 polymer ?
#
loop_
_entity_poly.entity_id
_entity_poly.type
_entity_poly.pdbx_seq_one_letter_code
_entity_poly.pdbx_strand_id
1 'polypeptide(L)'
;GSEYPVFRPGKTNVIEQIRIVRTAVAHEAEGLVIECMALIPYLQWLSQARLVQATHAVITNARADHLDVMGPTEEDVALALGGMIPTNGKLFTAEQRHLNIFKMIASERNTKVIAVTPEDVAAITPLDLAGFSYIEHAENVALALKVCADMGIDRKVALPGMWAANRDPGMMTTAELDFFGRRLVFVNGFAANDPESTERIWNMALERYTDVKKRIAIFNCRADRPDRSKQLAEVIAHWQPADHYLLIGSGTYIFAKYAVSSGLNSQKLSMAEGHPVDEIFERVIDLAGRSALVMGMANIGGPGLELVRYFRNRSRTGETAFGKEEIV
;
A
#
# COMPACT_ATOMS: atom_id res chain seq x y z
N GLY A 1 0.72 -21.17 -1.21
CA GLY A 1 -0.04 -20.63 -2.36
C GLY A 1 0.90 -20.39 -3.52
N SER A 2 0.35 -20.12 -4.70
CA SER A 2 1.11 -19.75 -5.91
C SER A 2 0.53 -18.46 -6.48
N GLU A 3 1.39 -17.55 -6.91
CA GLU A 3 0.98 -16.29 -7.55
C GLU A 3 1.03 -16.43 -9.07
N TYR A 4 0.00 -15.92 -9.74
CA TYR A 4 -0.07 -15.89 -11.20
C TYR A 4 -0.32 -14.47 -11.69
N PRO A 5 0.56 -13.91 -12.54
CA PRO A 5 0.34 -12.57 -13.07
C PRO A 5 -0.87 -12.57 -14.02
N VAL A 6 -1.75 -11.59 -13.87
CA VAL A 6 -2.85 -11.36 -14.81
C VAL A 6 -2.33 -10.58 -16.01
N PHE A 7 -2.21 -11.24 -17.16
CA PHE A 7 -1.82 -10.58 -18.41
C PHE A 7 -2.93 -9.62 -18.89
N ARG A 8 -2.54 -8.37 -19.14
CA ARG A 8 -3.44 -7.29 -19.60
C ARG A 8 -2.95 -6.71 -20.93
N PRO A 9 -3.74 -6.79 -22.02
CA PRO A 9 -3.40 -6.14 -23.28
C PRO A 9 -3.69 -4.62 -23.30
N GLY A 10 -4.36 -4.09 -22.28
CA GLY A 10 -4.73 -2.67 -22.18
C GLY A 10 -4.78 -2.18 -20.73
N LYS A 11 -5.44 -1.03 -20.51
CA LYS A 11 -5.66 -0.48 -19.16
C LYS A 11 -6.52 -1.42 -18.32
N THR A 12 -6.34 -1.36 -17.00
CA THR A 12 -7.13 -2.13 -16.03
C THR A 12 -8.62 -1.93 -16.24
N ASN A 13 -9.38 -3.03 -16.28
CA ASN A 13 -10.83 -2.99 -16.46
C ASN A 13 -11.54 -4.00 -15.54
N VAL A 14 -12.70 -3.63 -14.98
CA VAL A 14 -13.49 -4.51 -14.11
C VAL A 14 -13.91 -5.82 -14.78
N ILE A 15 -14.00 -5.87 -16.11
CA ILE A 15 -14.33 -7.08 -16.89
C ILE A 15 -13.28 -8.19 -16.66
N GLU A 16 -12.06 -7.86 -16.25
CA GLU A 16 -11.03 -8.85 -15.90
C GLU A 16 -11.48 -9.82 -14.79
N GLN A 17 -12.37 -9.38 -13.90
CA GLN A 17 -12.92 -10.20 -12.82
C GLN A 17 -13.67 -11.42 -13.36
N ILE A 18 -14.30 -11.34 -14.55
CA ILE A 18 -14.97 -12.49 -15.18
C ILE A 18 -13.99 -13.64 -15.41
N ARG A 19 -12.77 -13.33 -15.87
CA ARG A 19 -11.75 -14.34 -16.10
C ARG A 19 -11.26 -14.94 -14.78
N ILE A 20 -11.17 -14.15 -13.72
CA ILE A 20 -10.80 -14.62 -12.38
C ILE A 20 -11.85 -15.58 -11.83
N VAL A 21 -13.14 -15.23 -11.92
CA VAL A 21 -14.24 -16.13 -11.51
C VAL A 21 -14.22 -17.43 -12.30
N ARG A 22 -14.04 -17.38 -13.63
CA ARG A 22 -13.89 -18.59 -14.46
C ARG A 22 -12.70 -19.45 -14.04
N THR A 23 -11.59 -18.81 -13.66
CA THR A 23 -10.39 -19.51 -13.19
C THR A 23 -10.66 -20.20 -11.85
N ALA A 24 -11.34 -19.53 -10.92
CA ALA A 24 -11.74 -20.13 -9.64
C ALA A 24 -12.64 -21.36 -9.84
N VAL A 25 -13.61 -21.29 -10.76
CA VAL A 25 -14.47 -22.43 -11.12
C VAL A 25 -13.65 -23.57 -11.73
N ALA A 26 -12.73 -23.28 -12.65
CA ALA A 26 -11.88 -24.29 -13.28
C ALA A 26 -10.93 -24.99 -12.30
N HIS A 27 -10.59 -24.32 -11.19
CA HIS A 27 -9.83 -24.89 -10.08
C HIS A 27 -10.70 -25.50 -8.97
N GLU A 28 -12.02 -25.59 -9.18
CA GLU A 28 -12.97 -26.14 -8.21
C GLU A 28 -12.87 -25.46 -6.83
N ALA A 29 -12.59 -24.14 -6.82
CA ALA A 29 -12.41 -23.39 -5.59
C ALA A 29 -13.71 -23.31 -4.78
N GLU A 30 -13.64 -23.61 -3.48
CA GLU A 30 -14.76 -23.50 -2.55
C GLU A 30 -15.01 -22.05 -2.07
N GLY A 31 -14.03 -21.18 -2.23
CA GLY A 31 -14.10 -19.77 -1.85
C GLY A 31 -13.25 -18.90 -2.76
N LEU A 32 -13.71 -17.66 -2.98
CA LEU A 32 -13.04 -16.67 -3.81
C LEU A 32 -13.08 -15.31 -3.11
N VAL A 33 -11.90 -14.74 -2.86
CA VAL A 33 -11.75 -13.38 -2.36
C VAL A 33 -11.28 -12.49 -3.50
N ILE A 34 -12.00 -11.42 -3.80
CA ILE A 34 -11.67 -10.46 -4.86
C ILE A 34 -11.62 -9.06 -4.28
N GLU A 35 -10.51 -8.38 -4.48
CA GLU A 35 -10.38 -6.95 -4.24
C GLU A 35 -10.99 -6.15 -5.40
N CYS A 36 -11.75 -5.10 -5.08
CA CYS A 36 -12.25 -4.15 -6.07
C CYS A 36 -11.57 -2.79 -5.90
N MET A 37 -10.65 -2.47 -6.81
CA MET A 37 -9.93 -1.18 -6.85
C MET A 37 -10.59 -0.15 -7.79
N ALA A 38 -11.86 -0.32 -8.14
CA ALA A 38 -12.52 0.59 -9.06
C ALA A 38 -12.77 1.95 -8.40
N LEU A 39 -12.19 3.03 -8.92
CA LEU A 39 -12.41 4.38 -8.36
C LEU A 39 -13.76 4.97 -8.78
N ILE A 40 -14.24 4.64 -9.98
CA ILE A 40 -15.52 5.17 -10.49
C ILE A 40 -16.67 4.47 -9.75
N PRO A 41 -17.57 5.20 -9.04
CA PRO A 41 -18.62 4.59 -8.22
C PRO A 41 -19.52 3.60 -8.99
N TYR A 42 -19.88 3.94 -10.23
CA TYR A 42 -20.66 3.04 -11.09
C TYR A 42 -19.95 1.70 -11.35
N LEU A 43 -18.63 1.70 -11.50
CA LEU A 43 -17.87 0.47 -11.74
C LEU A 43 -17.76 -0.40 -10.48
N GLN A 44 -17.78 0.19 -9.29
CA GLN A 44 -17.88 -0.56 -8.03
C GLN A 44 -19.22 -1.30 -7.95
N TRP A 45 -20.32 -0.58 -8.17
CA TRP A 45 -21.64 -1.19 -8.25
C TRP A 45 -21.74 -2.25 -9.36
N LEU A 46 -21.20 -1.97 -10.56
CA LEU A 46 -21.25 -2.91 -11.68
C LEU A 46 -20.50 -4.20 -11.36
N SER A 47 -19.29 -4.08 -10.79
CA SER A 47 -18.48 -5.21 -10.33
C SER A 47 -19.29 -6.09 -9.38
N GLN A 48 -19.89 -5.50 -8.34
CA GLN A 48 -20.65 -6.29 -7.39
C GLN A 48 -21.97 -6.83 -7.95
N ALA A 49 -22.77 -5.99 -8.59
CA ALA A 49 -24.15 -6.32 -8.98
C ALA A 49 -24.28 -7.15 -10.26
N ARG A 50 -23.21 -7.23 -11.07
CA ARG A 50 -23.24 -7.91 -12.39
C ARG A 50 -22.10 -8.90 -12.62
N LEU A 51 -20.98 -8.80 -11.91
CA LEU A 51 -19.80 -9.64 -12.15
C LEU A 51 -19.54 -10.62 -11.02
N VAL A 52 -19.35 -10.12 -9.79
CA VAL A 52 -18.93 -10.93 -8.64
C VAL A 52 -20.12 -11.50 -7.88
N GLN A 53 -21.17 -10.69 -7.64
CA GLN A 53 -22.35 -11.08 -6.87
C GLN A 53 -21.96 -11.72 -5.52
N ALA A 54 -21.07 -11.05 -4.78
CA ALA A 54 -20.45 -11.61 -3.60
C ALA A 54 -21.46 -11.95 -2.49
N THR A 55 -21.19 -13.03 -1.77
CA THR A 55 -21.94 -13.38 -0.54
C THR A 55 -21.56 -12.46 0.63
N HIS A 56 -20.32 -11.98 0.63
CA HIS A 56 -19.72 -11.15 1.68
C HIS A 56 -19.02 -9.96 1.03
N ALA A 57 -19.31 -8.75 1.51
CA ALA A 57 -18.49 -7.58 1.24
C ALA A 57 -17.65 -7.24 2.48
N VAL A 58 -16.43 -6.76 2.25
CA VAL A 58 -15.54 -6.27 3.29
C VAL A 58 -15.13 -4.85 2.92
N ILE A 59 -15.46 -3.88 3.76
CA ILE A 59 -15.05 -2.47 3.59
C ILE A 59 -14.25 -2.07 4.82
N THR A 60 -12.95 -1.80 4.66
CA THR A 60 -12.07 -1.50 5.81
C THR A 60 -12.37 -0.13 6.42
N ASN A 61 -12.44 0.92 5.60
CA ASN A 61 -12.75 2.30 5.97
C ASN A 61 -13.25 3.12 4.77
N ALA A 62 -13.76 4.32 5.03
CA ALA A 62 -14.10 5.35 4.05
C ALA A 62 -13.46 6.68 4.46
N ARG A 63 -12.24 6.91 3.96
CA ARG A 63 -11.43 8.13 4.19
C ARG A 63 -11.42 9.02 2.94
N ALA A 64 -10.93 10.25 3.09
CA ALA A 64 -10.67 11.15 1.98
C ALA A 64 -9.64 10.56 0.98
N ASP A 65 -10.14 9.81 -0.01
CA ASP A 65 -9.33 9.26 -1.09
C ASP A 65 -10.01 9.53 -2.43
N HIS A 66 -9.20 9.86 -3.43
CA HIS A 66 -9.64 10.17 -4.79
C HIS A 66 -10.91 11.04 -4.85
N LEU A 67 -10.95 12.14 -4.07
CA LEU A 67 -12.11 13.04 -3.96
C LEU A 67 -12.50 13.68 -5.30
N ASP A 68 -11.58 13.72 -6.27
CA ASP A 68 -11.83 14.12 -7.65
C ASP A 68 -12.71 13.14 -8.43
N VAL A 69 -12.76 11.86 -8.01
CA VAL A 69 -13.52 10.78 -8.66
C VAL A 69 -14.67 10.28 -7.77
N MET A 70 -14.43 10.12 -6.47
CA MET A 70 -15.38 9.59 -5.50
C MET A 70 -16.00 10.66 -4.59
N GLY A 71 -15.43 11.88 -4.57
CA GLY A 71 -15.77 12.93 -3.62
C GLY A 71 -16.92 13.83 -4.08
N PRO A 72 -17.01 15.05 -3.51
CA PRO A 72 -15.92 15.80 -2.88
C PRO A 72 -15.63 15.51 -1.39
N THR A 73 -16.43 14.72 -0.68
CA THR A 73 -16.28 14.50 0.77
C THR A 73 -16.04 13.03 1.13
N GLU A 74 -15.66 12.75 2.39
CA GLU A 74 -15.57 11.37 2.89
C GLU A 74 -16.94 10.65 2.88
N GLU A 75 -18.04 11.40 3.01
CA GLU A 75 -19.40 10.85 2.87
C GLU A 75 -19.66 10.36 1.44
N ASP A 76 -19.18 11.10 0.43
CA ASP A 76 -19.28 10.69 -0.97
C ASP A 76 -18.44 9.44 -1.24
N VAL A 77 -17.25 9.34 -0.64
CA VAL A 77 -16.43 8.13 -0.69
C VAL A 77 -17.16 6.94 -0.07
N ALA A 78 -17.82 7.12 1.08
CA ALA A 78 -18.63 6.08 1.70
C ALA A 78 -19.81 5.67 0.80
N LEU A 79 -20.49 6.61 0.15
CA LEU A 79 -21.55 6.32 -0.82
C LEU A 79 -21.02 5.52 -2.02
N ALA A 80 -19.85 5.89 -2.54
CA ALA A 80 -19.18 5.19 -3.63
C ALA A 80 -18.87 3.73 -3.24
N LEU A 81 -18.16 3.54 -2.13
CA LEU A 81 -17.82 2.22 -1.56
C LEU A 81 -19.05 1.38 -1.24
N GLY A 82 -20.16 2.03 -0.85
CA GLY A 82 -21.46 1.40 -0.67
C GLY A 82 -21.98 0.68 -1.93
N GLY A 83 -21.49 1.02 -3.13
CA GLY A 83 -21.71 0.28 -4.36
C GLY A 83 -21.36 -1.20 -4.26
N MET A 84 -20.37 -1.57 -3.43
CA MET A 84 -19.91 -2.95 -3.23
C MET A 84 -20.77 -3.78 -2.27
N ILE A 85 -21.75 -3.18 -1.58
CA ILE A 85 -22.59 -3.91 -0.63
C ILE A 85 -23.51 -4.90 -1.37
N PRO A 86 -23.50 -6.22 -1.07
CA PRO A 86 -24.35 -7.19 -1.74
C PRO A 86 -25.84 -6.95 -1.51
N THR A 87 -26.67 -7.63 -2.30
CA THR A 87 -28.08 -7.88 -1.98
C THR A 87 -28.22 -9.25 -1.34
N ASN A 88 -29.00 -9.35 -0.25
CA ASN A 88 -29.19 -10.58 0.53
C ASN A 88 -27.88 -11.20 1.04
N GLY A 89 -26.89 -10.37 1.40
CA GLY A 89 -25.57 -10.82 1.82
C GLY A 89 -25.17 -10.30 3.20
N LYS A 90 -23.86 -10.25 3.44
CA LYS A 90 -23.27 -9.67 4.65
C LYS A 90 -22.23 -8.62 4.29
N LEU A 91 -22.21 -7.53 5.06
CA LEU A 91 -21.17 -6.51 5.00
C LEU A 91 -20.35 -6.56 6.30
N PHE A 92 -19.06 -6.78 6.17
CA PHE A 92 -18.08 -6.67 7.25
C PHE A 92 -17.35 -5.34 7.12
N THR A 93 -17.20 -4.60 8.22
CA THR A 93 -16.50 -3.32 8.17
C THR A 93 -15.81 -2.94 9.48
N ALA A 94 -14.68 -2.24 9.39
CA ALA A 94 -14.07 -1.55 10.52
C ALA A 94 -14.40 -0.04 10.55
N GLU A 95 -15.17 0.45 9.57
CA GLU A 95 -15.58 1.86 9.48
C GLU A 95 -16.52 2.24 10.63
N GLN A 96 -16.24 3.38 11.26
CA GLN A 96 -17.02 3.88 12.40
C GLN A 96 -17.68 5.24 12.12
N ARG A 97 -17.00 6.14 11.41
CA ARG A 97 -17.47 7.51 11.13
C ARG A 97 -18.66 7.49 10.19
N HIS A 98 -18.55 6.74 9.09
CA HIS A 98 -19.56 6.69 8.03
C HIS A 98 -20.45 5.44 8.09
N LEU A 99 -20.45 4.72 9.21
CA LEU A 99 -21.18 3.45 9.37
C LEU A 99 -22.69 3.58 9.10
N ASN A 100 -23.28 4.74 9.37
CA ASN A 100 -24.70 4.99 9.12
C ASN A 100 -25.05 4.94 7.62
N ILE A 101 -24.14 5.40 6.74
CA ILE A 101 -24.32 5.32 5.28
C ILE A 101 -24.36 3.85 4.84
N PHE A 102 -23.43 3.04 5.35
CA PHE A 102 -23.42 1.61 5.06
C PHE A 102 -24.65 0.88 5.59
N LYS A 103 -25.15 1.23 6.78
CA LYS A 103 -26.39 0.67 7.33
C LYS A 103 -27.61 1.03 6.48
N MET A 104 -27.70 2.26 6.00
CA MET A 104 -28.77 2.69 5.10
C MET A 104 -28.78 1.85 3.82
N ILE A 105 -27.65 1.77 3.11
CA ILE A 105 -27.53 1.01 1.86
C ILE A 105 -27.77 -0.49 2.09
N ALA A 106 -27.23 -1.05 3.17
CA ALA A 106 -27.41 -2.45 3.50
C ALA A 106 -28.88 -2.79 3.82
N SER A 107 -29.61 -1.87 4.47
CA SER A 107 -31.05 -2.02 4.72
C SER A 107 -31.84 -2.13 3.42
N GLU A 108 -31.57 -1.24 2.44
CA GLU A 108 -32.21 -1.28 1.12
C GLU A 108 -31.92 -2.58 0.34
N ARG A 109 -30.79 -3.22 0.64
CA ARG A 109 -30.33 -4.43 -0.04
C ARG A 109 -30.59 -5.71 0.76
N ASN A 110 -31.30 -5.64 1.88
CA ASN A 110 -31.51 -6.76 2.80
C ASN A 110 -30.18 -7.45 3.19
N THR A 111 -29.16 -6.66 3.47
CA THR A 111 -27.81 -7.13 3.82
C THR A 111 -27.52 -6.87 5.29
N LYS A 112 -26.96 -7.88 5.97
CA LYS A 112 -26.59 -7.78 7.38
C LYS A 112 -25.27 -7.03 7.53
N VAL A 113 -25.24 -5.97 8.32
CA VAL A 113 -24.00 -5.25 8.66
C VAL A 113 -23.38 -5.84 9.92
N ILE A 114 -22.09 -6.16 9.85
CA ILE A 114 -21.26 -6.74 10.91
C ILE A 114 -20.02 -5.85 11.07
N ALA A 115 -20.13 -4.86 11.95
CA ALA A 115 -19.02 -3.95 12.23
C ALA A 115 -18.07 -4.54 13.28
N VAL A 116 -16.78 -4.20 13.18
CA VAL A 116 -15.80 -4.35 14.26
C VAL A 116 -16.15 -3.34 15.36
N THR A 117 -16.18 -3.79 16.62
CA THR A 117 -16.39 -2.94 17.79
C THR A 117 -15.06 -2.59 18.46
N PRO A 118 -15.01 -1.58 19.33
CA PRO A 118 -13.81 -1.28 20.13
C PRO A 118 -13.30 -2.49 20.93
N GLU A 119 -14.21 -3.34 21.43
CA GLU A 119 -13.85 -4.55 22.17
C GLU A 119 -13.16 -5.58 21.28
N ASP A 120 -13.61 -5.73 20.03
CA ASP A 120 -12.97 -6.64 19.07
C ASP A 120 -11.53 -6.19 18.76
N VAL A 121 -11.31 -4.88 18.63
CA VAL A 121 -9.97 -4.29 18.42
C VAL A 121 -9.11 -4.49 19.66
N ALA A 122 -9.65 -4.24 20.85
CA ALA A 122 -8.95 -4.43 22.13
C ALA A 122 -8.60 -5.91 22.40
N ALA A 123 -9.34 -6.85 21.81
CA ALA A 123 -9.04 -8.28 21.86
C ALA A 123 -7.87 -8.70 20.94
N ILE A 124 -7.31 -7.80 20.15
CA ILE A 124 -6.07 -8.03 19.40
C ILE A 124 -4.89 -7.62 20.28
N THR A 125 -4.16 -8.61 20.76
CA THR A 125 -3.03 -8.42 21.67
C THR A 125 -1.77 -8.01 20.89
N PRO A 126 -0.78 -7.40 21.56
CA PRO A 126 0.53 -7.16 20.96
C PRO A 126 1.21 -8.44 20.43
N LEU A 127 0.95 -9.59 21.07
CA LEU A 127 1.48 -10.89 20.61
C LEU A 127 0.81 -11.33 19.30
N ASP A 128 -0.50 -11.07 19.14
CA ASP A 128 -1.20 -11.36 17.90
C ASP A 128 -0.60 -10.56 16.72
N LEU A 129 -0.27 -9.29 16.97
CA LEU A 129 0.38 -8.41 16.00
C LEU A 129 1.84 -8.79 15.74
N ALA A 130 2.58 -9.20 16.77
CA ALA A 130 3.97 -9.60 16.65
C ALA A 130 4.18 -10.83 15.75
N GLY A 131 3.15 -11.67 15.56
CA GLY A 131 3.21 -12.78 14.63
C GLY A 131 3.26 -12.35 13.15
N PHE A 132 2.64 -11.21 12.80
CA PHE A 132 2.68 -10.70 11.44
C PHE A 132 4.08 -10.34 11.04
N SER A 133 4.51 -10.74 9.85
CA SER A 133 5.86 -10.45 9.42
C SER A 133 6.11 -8.97 9.13
N TYR A 134 5.13 -8.07 9.31
CA TYR A 134 5.13 -6.64 9.01
C TYR A 134 4.25 -5.87 10.02
N ILE A 135 4.24 -4.53 9.96
CA ILE A 135 3.36 -3.71 10.82
C ILE A 135 1.92 -3.81 10.30
N GLU A 136 1.04 -4.39 11.11
CA GLU A 136 -0.38 -4.53 10.82
C GLU A 136 -1.24 -3.80 11.87
N HIS A 137 -2.44 -3.38 11.47
CA HIS A 137 -3.38 -2.68 12.33
C HIS A 137 -4.36 -3.65 13.02
N ALA A 138 -4.61 -3.44 14.31
CA ALA A 138 -5.52 -4.27 15.09
C ALA A 138 -6.94 -4.30 14.49
N GLU A 139 -7.40 -3.20 13.91
CA GLU A 139 -8.68 -3.08 13.22
C GLU A 139 -8.79 -4.02 12.02
N ASN A 140 -7.71 -4.15 11.23
CA ASN A 140 -7.67 -5.05 10.07
C ASN A 140 -7.69 -6.51 10.51
N VAL A 141 -6.91 -6.85 11.55
CA VAL A 141 -6.87 -8.21 12.10
C VAL A 141 -8.23 -8.59 12.69
N ALA A 142 -8.85 -7.69 13.47
CA ALA A 142 -10.17 -7.91 14.04
C ALA A 142 -11.24 -8.10 12.95
N LEU A 143 -11.19 -7.29 11.89
CA LEU A 143 -12.09 -7.41 10.74
C LEU A 143 -11.93 -8.76 10.03
N ALA A 144 -10.70 -9.15 9.71
CA ALA A 144 -10.42 -10.41 9.05
C ALA A 144 -10.84 -11.61 9.91
N LEU A 145 -10.58 -11.56 11.22
CA LEU A 145 -11.02 -12.59 12.17
C LEU A 145 -12.55 -12.71 12.23
N LYS A 146 -13.30 -11.61 12.14
CA LYS A 146 -14.77 -11.68 12.06
C LYS A 146 -15.26 -12.36 10.80
N VAL A 147 -14.65 -12.05 9.65
CA VAL A 147 -14.97 -12.72 8.38
C VAL A 147 -14.69 -14.23 8.51
N CYS A 148 -13.51 -14.60 9.03
CA CYS A 148 -13.16 -16.00 9.27
C CYS A 148 -14.13 -16.72 10.21
N ALA A 149 -14.50 -16.09 11.33
CA ALA A 149 -15.45 -16.66 12.29
C ALA A 149 -16.83 -16.92 11.67
N ASP A 150 -17.30 -16.02 10.80
CA ASP A 150 -18.57 -16.20 10.08
C ASP A 150 -18.52 -17.34 9.05
N MET A 151 -17.33 -17.66 8.55
CA MET A 151 -17.05 -18.85 7.72
C MET A 151 -16.84 -20.14 8.54
N GLY A 152 -16.93 -20.07 9.87
CA GLY A 152 -16.66 -21.21 10.75
C GLY A 152 -15.18 -21.53 10.95
N ILE A 153 -14.27 -20.59 10.62
CA ILE A 153 -12.84 -20.74 10.83
C ILE A 153 -12.47 -20.19 12.22
N ASP A 154 -12.02 -21.08 13.11
CA ASP A 154 -11.59 -20.72 14.46
C ASP A 154 -10.39 -19.76 14.42
N ARG A 155 -10.33 -18.80 15.36
CA ARG A 155 -9.20 -17.87 15.54
C ARG A 155 -7.85 -18.60 15.58
N LYS A 156 -7.78 -19.76 16.23
CA LYS A 156 -6.57 -20.58 16.36
C LYS A 156 -6.07 -21.12 15.01
N VAL A 157 -6.92 -21.17 13.99
CA VAL A 157 -6.56 -21.52 12.61
C VAL A 157 -6.35 -20.26 11.79
N ALA A 158 -7.27 -19.29 11.90
CA ALA A 158 -7.25 -18.06 11.11
C ALA A 158 -5.99 -17.22 11.35
N LEU A 159 -5.62 -16.97 12.62
CA LEU A 159 -4.54 -16.07 12.96
C LEU A 159 -3.15 -16.61 12.54
N PRO A 160 -2.79 -17.88 12.82
CA PRO A 160 -1.57 -18.46 12.24
C PRO A 160 -1.56 -18.48 10.71
N GLY A 161 -2.73 -18.69 10.08
CA GLY A 161 -2.87 -18.60 8.62
C GLY A 161 -2.56 -17.20 8.09
N MET A 162 -3.00 -16.15 8.78
CA MET A 162 -2.68 -14.75 8.46
C MET A 162 -1.18 -14.48 8.60
N TRP A 163 -0.53 -14.97 9.65
CA TRP A 163 0.92 -14.80 9.84
C TRP A 163 1.75 -15.49 8.75
N ALA A 164 1.29 -16.65 8.28
CA ALA A 164 1.96 -17.44 7.25
C ALA A 164 1.69 -16.96 5.82
N ALA A 165 0.78 -16.00 5.63
CA ALA A 165 0.48 -15.46 4.31
C ALA A 165 1.71 -14.75 3.70
N ASN A 166 1.93 -14.96 2.40
CA ASN A 166 2.97 -14.24 1.67
C ASN A 166 2.67 -12.74 1.64
N ARG A 167 3.71 -11.93 1.75
CA ARG A 167 3.60 -10.47 1.75
C ARG A 167 3.18 -9.97 0.37
N ASP A 168 2.40 -8.90 0.33
CA ASP A 168 2.19 -8.15 -0.91
C ASP A 168 3.55 -7.63 -1.43
N PRO A 169 3.86 -7.76 -2.74
CA PRO A 169 5.06 -7.19 -3.35
C PRO A 169 5.32 -5.70 -3.05
N GLY A 170 4.28 -4.94 -2.65
CA GLY A 170 4.38 -3.54 -2.25
C GLY A 170 4.76 -3.26 -0.80
N MET A 171 4.80 -4.28 0.07
CA MET A 171 4.97 -4.07 1.51
C MET A 171 6.26 -3.34 1.88
N MET A 172 6.20 -2.55 2.96
CA MET A 172 7.36 -1.82 3.45
C MET A 172 8.42 -2.77 3.99
N THR A 173 9.55 -2.81 3.31
CA THR A 173 10.67 -3.71 3.60
C THR A 173 11.96 -2.95 3.80
N THR A 174 12.93 -3.61 4.42
CA THR A 174 14.29 -3.12 4.62
C THR A 174 15.30 -4.12 4.09
N ALA A 175 16.32 -3.60 3.42
CA ALA A 175 17.48 -4.34 2.99
C ALA A 175 18.74 -3.62 3.50
N GLU A 176 19.57 -4.32 4.27
CA GLU A 176 20.89 -3.81 4.66
C GLU A 176 21.97 -4.34 3.73
N LEU A 177 22.79 -3.42 3.21
CA LEU A 177 23.87 -3.71 2.28
C LEU A 177 25.18 -3.18 2.84
N ASP A 178 26.23 -3.96 2.65
CA ASP A 178 27.62 -3.49 2.76
C ASP A 178 28.21 -3.51 1.36
N PHE A 179 28.30 -2.31 0.76
CA PHE A 179 28.80 -2.14 -0.59
C PHE A 179 30.21 -1.54 -0.51
N PHE A 180 31.22 -2.41 -0.56
CA PHE A 180 32.64 -2.03 -0.45
C PHE A 180 32.96 -1.19 0.81
N GLY A 181 32.44 -1.59 1.97
CA GLY A 181 32.63 -0.90 3.25
C GLY A 181 31.70 0.29 3.47
N ARG A 182 30.73 0.51 2.58
CA ARG A 182 29.65 1.50 2.75
C ARG A 182 28.41 0.81 3.29
N ARG A 183 27.91 1.25 4.45
CA ARG A 183 26.67 0.72 5.04
C ARG A 183 25.46 1.41 4.44
N LEU A 184 24.65 0.70 3.67
CA LEU A 184 23.40 1.22 3.14
C LEU A 184 22.23 0.51 3.79
N VAL A 185 21.24 1.29 4.19
CA VAL A 185 19.94 0.79 4.59
C VAL A 185 18.95 1.24 3.53
N PHE A 186 18.44 0.31 2.74
CA PHE A 186 17.38 0.59 1.78
C PHE A 186 16.03 0.26 2.40
N VAL A 187 15.14 1.25 2.43
CA VAL A 187 13.75 1.12 2.86
C VAL A 187 12.85 1.21 1.63
N ASN A 188 12.11 0.14 1.34
CA ASN A 188 11.07 0.14 0.32
C ASN A 188 9.82 0.83 0.89
N GLY A 189 9.65 2.12 0.65
CA GLY A 189 8.42 2.86 0.96
C GLY A 189 7.54 3.11 -0.27
N PHE A 190 7.75 2.41 -1.38
CA PHE A 190 7.06 2.67 -2.65
C PHE A 190 5.56 2.34 -2.63
N ALA A 191 5.05 1.74 -1.56
CA ALA A 191 3.61 1.57 -1.35
C ALA A 191 2.90 2.85 -0.87
N ALA A 192 3.59 3.76 -0.20
CA ALA A 192 3.00 5.03 0.21
C ALA A 192 3.06 6.05 -0.94
N ASN A 193 1.88 6.53 -1.33
CA ASN A 193 1.72 7.41 -2.49
C ASN A 193 0.94 8.71 -2.18
N ASP A 194 0.42 8.86 -0.95
CA ASP A 194 -0.16 10.08 -0.43
C ASP A 194 0.81 10.80 0.54
N PRO A 195 0.69 12.13 0.71
CA PRO A 195 1.55 12.91 1.58
C PRO A 195 1.67 12.41 3.02
N GLU A 196 0.56 12.09 3.66
CA GLU A 196 0.52 11.77 5.10
C GLU A 196 1.14 10.41 5.38
N SER A 197 0.80 9.40 4.57
CA SER A 197 1.38 8.07 4.72
C SER A 197 2.87 8.06 4.41
N THR A 198 3.29 8.78 3.36
CA THR A 198 4.68 8.86 2.93
C THR A 198 5.55 9.57 3.98
N GLU A 199 5.07 10.67 4.56
CA GLU A 199 5.77 11.37 5.64
C GLU A 199 5.92 10.48 6.89
N ARG A 200 4.85 9.76 7.26
CA ARG A 200 4.87 8.86 8.41
C ARG A 200 5.94 7.79 8.27
N ILE A 201 5.99 7.12 7.12
CA ILE A 201 6.98 6.06 6.90
C ILE A 201 8.41 6.61 6.77
N TRP A 202 8.57 7.84 6.24
CA TRP A 202 9.85 8.54 6.21
C TRP A 202 10.37 8.84 7.62
N ASN A 203 9.51 9.38 8.49
CA ASN A 203 9.86 9.66 9.88
C ASN A 203 10.19 8.37 10.65
N MET A 204 9.41 7.31 10.46
CA MET A 204 9.72 6.00 11.06
C MET A 204 11.09 5.46 10.62
N ALA A 205 11.46 5.63 9.34
CA ALA A 205 12.77 5.25 8.82
C ALA A 205 13.90 6.07 9.46
N LEU A 206 13.70 7.38 9.62
CA LEU A 206 14.67 8.26 10.27
C LEU A 206 14.86 7.96 11.76
N GLU A 207 13.78 7.65 12.47
CA GLU A 207 13.81 7.29 13.89
C GLU A 207 14.48 5.93 14.13
N ARG A 208 14.28 4.97 13.22
CA ARG A 208 14.90 3.65 13.31
C ARG A 208 16.40 3.68 13.00
N TYR A 209 16.81 4.47 12.01
CA TYR A 209 18.18 4.50 11.50
C TYR A 209 18.87 5.84 11.80
N THR A 210 18.94 6.19 13.09
CA THR A 210 19.54 7.46 13.56
C THR A 210 21.06 7.49 13.41
N ASP A 211 21.71 6.34 13.25
CA ASP A 211 23.16 6.19 13.22
C ASP A 211 23.80 6.42 11.83
N VAL A 212 22.98 6.45 10.77
CA VAL A 212 23.42 6.69 9.39
C VAL A 212 23.89 8.14 9.18
N LYS A 213 24.82 8.34 8.24
CA LYS A 213 25.43 9.66 7.98
C LYS A 213 24.72 10.48 6.92
N LYS A 214 24.01 9.82 6.01
CA LYS A 214 23.32 10.43 4.89
C LYS A 214 21.89 9.90 4.76
N ARG A 215 21.00 10.75 4.26
CA ARG A 215 19.58 10.46 4.03
C ARG A 215 19.25 10.76 2.58
N ILE A 216 18.81 9.76 1.84
CA ILE A 216 18.50 9.86 0.41
C ILE A 216 17.02 9.48 0.21
N ALA A 217 16.22 10.44 -0.24
CA ALA A 217 14.82 10.20 -0.59
C ALA A 217 14.69 9.98 -2.10
N ILE A 218 14.18 8.83 -2.52
CA ILE A 218 13.97 8.48 -3.92
C ILE A 218 12.48 8.55 -4.23
N PHE A 219 12.09 9.41 -5.17
CA PHE A 219 10.70 9.53 -5.63
C PHE A 219 10.56 8.93 -7.02
N ASN A 220 9.77 7.86 -7.14
CA ASN A 220 9.42 7.31 -8.45
C ASN A 220 8.16 7.97 -8.99
N CYS A 221 8.34 8.91 -9.91
CA CYS A 221 7.29 9.72 -10.50
C CYS A 221 6.59 9.00 -11.67
N ARG A 222 5.37 9.47 -11.97
CA ARG A 222 4.52 8.97 -13.05
C ARG A 222 3.90 10.11 -13.84
N ALA A 223 4.22 10.18 -15.12
CA ALA A 223 3.66 11.19 -16.03
C ALA A 223 2.13 11.05 -16.20
N ASP A 224 1.57 9.85 -16.02
CA ASP A 224 0.13 9.59 -16.11
C ASP A 224 -0.64 9.91 -14.81
N ARG A 225 0.07 10.26 -13.72
CA ARG A 225 -0.51 10.68 -12.43
C ARG A 225 0.22 11.91 -11.85
N PRO A 226 0.21 13.04 -12.57
CA PRO A 226 0.99 14.23 -12.19
C PRO A 226 0.54 14.84 -10.86
N ASP A 227 -0.74 14.72 -10.50
CA ASP A 227 -1.30 15.33 -9.27
C ASP A 227 -0.70 14.72 -7.99
N ARG A 228 -0.45 13.41 -7.96
CA ARG A 228 0.21 12.76 -6.81
C ARG A 228 1.66 13.23 -6.67
N SER A 229 2.36 13.39 -7.79
CA SER A 229 3.73 13.94 -7.79
C SER A 229 3.74 15.39 -7.28
N LYS A 230 2.74 16.18 -7.68
CA LYS A 230 2.55 17.56 -7.20
C LYS A 230 2.26 17.60 -5.69
N GLN A 231 1.30 16.82 -5.20
CA GLN A 231 0.92 16.77 -3.78
C GLN A 231 2.12 16.45 -2.88
N LEU A 232 2.92 15.44 -3.23
CA LEU A 232 4.14 15.10 -2.49
C LEU A 232 5.20 16.20 -2.57
N ALA A 233 5.41 16.76 -3.77
CA ALA A 233 6.36 17.84 -3.98
C ALA A 233 6.00 19.12 -3.20
N GLU A 234 4.73 19.41 -2.99
CA GLU A 234 4.29 20.60 -2.26
C GLU A 234 4.59 20.51 -0.76
N VAL A 235 4.61 19.29 -0.19
CA VAL A 235 4.82 19.07 1.24
C VAL A 235 6.26 18.70 1.61
N ILE A 236 7.07 18.18 0.67
CA ILE A 236 8.40 17.61 0.96
C ILE A 236 9.36 18.59 1.64
N ALA A 237 9.22 19.90 1.38
CA ALA A 237 10.05 20.94 2.00
C ALA A 237 9.77 21.11 3.51
N HIS A 238 8.61 20.64 4.00
CA HIS A 238 8.21 20.71 5.40
C HIS A 238 8.55 19.46 6.20
N TRP A 239 8.97 18.37 5.54
CA TRP A 239 9.36 17.13 6.21
C TRP A 239 10.73 17.26 6.86
N GLN A 240 11.08 16.27 7.70
CA GLN A 240 12.45 16.05 8.12
C GLN A 240 13.36 15.96 6.88
N PRO A 241 14.41 16.80 6.76
CA PRO A 241 15.12 16.94 5.51
C PRO A 241 16.01 15.73 5.18
N ALA A 242 15.97 15.32 3.92
CA ALA A 242 17.00 14.47 3.32
C ALA A 242 18.23 15.30 2.93
N ASP A 243 19.38 14.63 2.84
CA ASP A 243 20.60 15.21 2.25
C ASP A 243 20.45 15.34 0.74
N HIS A 244 19.83 14.34 0.11
CA HIS A 244 19.64 14.26 -1.33
C HIS A 244 18.24 13.72 -1.70
N TYR A 245 17.69 14.24 -2.78
CA TYR A 245 16.42 13.85 -3.37
C TYR A 245 16.67 13.36 -4.79
N LEU A 246 16.39 12.09 -5.07
CA LEU A 246 16.59 11.48 -6.38
C LEU A 246 15.24 11.19 -7.03
N LEU A 247 14.97 11.82 -8.17
CA LEU A 247 13.74 11.61 -8.92
C LEU A 247 13.95 10.60 -10.03
N ILE A 248 13.16 9.54 -10.05
CA ILE A 248 13.19 8.47 -11.06
C ILE A 248 11.80 8.30 -11.68
N GLY A 249 11.67 7.40 -12.67
CA GLY A 249 10.39 7.15 -13.32
C GLY A 249 10.16 8.09 -14.50
N SER A 250 8.95 8.65 -14.61
CA SER A 250 8.58 9.57 -15.69
C SER A 250 7.90 10.84 -15.18
N GLY A 251 8.07 11.95 -15.90
CA GLY A 251 7.47 13.24 -15.53
C GLY A 251 8.09 13.87 -14.28
N THR A 252 9.36 13.56 -14.00
CA THR A 252 10.08 14.01 -12.81
C THR A 252 10.19 15.54 -12.72
N TYR A 253 10.16 16.23 -13.86
CA TYR A 253 10.14 17.69 -13.91
C TYR A 253 8.98 18.33 -13.14
N ILE A 254 7.80 17.69 -13.14
CA ILE A 254 6.63 18.20 -12.42
C ILE A 254 6.93 18.22 -10.92
N PHE A 255 7.43 17.11 -10.38
CA PHE A 255 7.83 17.01 -8.98
C PHE A 255 8.92 18.06 -8.65
N ALA A 256 9.99 18.12 -9.45
CA ALA A 256 11.08 19.06 -9.23
C ALA A 256 10.61 20.51 -9.19
N LYS A 257 9.75 20.92 -10.14
CA LYS A 257 9.19 22.27 -10.21
C LYS A 257 8.42 22.63 -8.95
N TYR A 258 7.48 21.78 -8.53
CA TYR A 258 6.65 22.05 -7.36
C TYR A 258 7.45 22.01 -6.05
N ALA A 259 8.40 21.08 -5.92
CA ALA A 259 9.26 20.97 -4.75
C ALA A 259 10.13 22.22 -4.56
N VAL A 260 10.75 22.70 -5.64
CA VAL A 260 11.57 23.93 -5.59
C VAL A 260 10.69 25.15 -5.32
N SER A 261 9.50 25.25 -5.93
CA SER A 261 8.59 26.36 -5.62
C SER A 261 8.09 26.36 -4.18
N SER A 262 8.02 25.19 -3.54
CA SER A 262 7.67 25.02 -2.13
C SER A 262 8.85 25.16 -1.17
N GLY A 263 10.04 25.53 -1.66
CA GLY A 263 11.20 25.85 -0.82
C GLY A 263 12.28 24.76 -0.73
N LEU A 264 12.16 23.66 -1.50
CA LEU A 264 13.22 22.66 -1.55
C LEU A 264 14.46 23.21 -2.27
N ASN A 265 15.64 23.03 -1.67
CA ASN A 265 16.90 23.44 -2.29
C ASN A 265 17.19 22.58 -3.54
N SER A 266 17.20 23.22 -4.72
CA SER A 266 17.43 22.57 -6.02
C SER A 266 18.79 21.86 -6.12
N GLN A 267 19.81 22.28 -5.37
CA GLN A 267 21.13 21.63 -5.36
C GLN A 267 21.10 20.24 -4.72
N LYS A 268 20.09 19.95 -3.88
CA LYS A 268 19.91 18.63 -3.28
C LYS A 268 19.11 17.68 -4.18
N LEU A 269 18.53 18.18 -5.27
CA LEU A 269 17.66 17.44 -6.16
C LEU A 269 18.45 16.95 -7.38
N SER A 270 18.33 15.67 -7.70
CA SER A 270 18.90 15.03 -8.89
C SER A 270 17.80 14.29 -9.65
N MET A 271 17.85 14.35 -10.97
CA MET A 271 16.92 13.65 -11.85
C MET A 271 17.66 12.49 -12.53
N ALA A 272 17.04 11.32 -12.54
CA ALA A 272 17.49 10.12 -13.23
C ALA A 272 16.30 9.49 -14.00
N GLU A 273 15.48 10.35 -14.63
CA GLU A 273 14.37 9.95 -15.48
C GLU A 273 14.89 9.18 -16.70
N GLY A 274 14.36 7.97 -16.92
CA GLY A 274 14.77 7.09 -18.03
C GLY A 274 16.10 6.36 -17.83
N HIS A 275 16.81 6.57 -16.71
CA HIS A 275 18.04 5.83 -16.41
C HIS A 275 17.72 4.37 -16.06
N PRO A 276 18.57 3.42 -16.45
CA PRO A 276 18.45 2.02 -16.03
C PRO A 276 18.78 1.87 -14.53
N VAL A 277 18.30 0.78 -13.93
CA VAL A 277 18.34 0.59 -12.47
C VAL A 277 19.76 0.54 -11.90
N ASP A 278 20.73 0.03 -12.66
CA ASP A 278 22.14 -0.01 -12.29
C ASP A 278 22.73 1.40 -12.20
N GLU A 279 22.43 2.29 -13.15
CA GLU A 279 22.84 3.70 -13.08
C GLU A 279 22.17 4.43 -11.91
N ILE A 280 20.89 4.17 -11.65
CA ILE A 280 20.18 4.72 -10.48
C ILE A 280 20.87 4.27 -9.19
N PHE A 281 21.24 2.98 -9.11
CA PHE A 281 21.94 2.45 -7.95
C PHE A 281 23.32 3.09 -7.77
N GLU A 282 24.14 3.18 -8.84
CA GLU A 282 25.44 3.86 -8.78
C GLU A 282 25.30 5.32 -8.32
N ARG A 283 24.26 6.02 -8.79
CA ARG A 283 23.95 7.38 -8.31
C ARG A 283 23.65 7.40 -6.81
N VAL A 284 22.94 6.42 -6.28
CA VAL A 284 22.72 6.30 -4.83
C VAL A 284 24.04 6.06 -4.10
N ILE A 285 24.91 5.19 -4.62
CA ILE A 285 26.23 4.91 -4.04
C ILE A 285 27.08 6.19 -3.96
N ASP A 286 27.09 7.01 -5.02
CA ASP A 286 27.79 8.30 -5.07
C ASP A 286 27.28 9.27 -4.00
N LEU A 287 25.97 9.32 -3.78
CA LEU A 287 25.34 10.21 -2.80
C LEU A 287 25.46 9.71 -1.35
N ALA A 288 25.61 8.40 -1.14
CA ALA A 288 25.54 7.77 0.17
C ALA A 288 26.76 8.02 1.08
N GLY A 289 27.92 8.31 0.48
CA GLY A 289 29.17 8.41 1.23
C GLY A 289 29.51 7.10 1.96
N ARG A 290 29.81 7.16 3.27
CA ARG A 290 30.19 5.99 4.09
C ARG A 290 28.99 5.22 4.66
N SER A 291 27.89 5.91 4.95
CA SER A 291 26.68 5.27 5.45
C SER A 291 25.45 6.10 5.15
N ALA A 292 24.42 5.48 4.58
CA ALA A 292 23.19 6.16 4.22
C ALA A 292 21.92 5.33 4.47
N LEU A 293 20.87 6.02 4.89
CA LEU A 293 19.49 5.59 4.72
C LEU A 293 19.03 6.04 3.33
N VAL A 294 18.50 5.09 2.56
CA VAL A 294 17.93 5.29 1.24
C VAL A 294 16.49 4.83 1.30
N MET A 295 15.53 5.68 0.93
CA MET A 295 14.12 5.30 0.95
C MET A 295 13.43 5.59 -0.37
N GLY A 296 12.87 4.55 -0.99
CA GLY A 296 12.00 4.67 -2.15
C GLY A 296 10.58 5.06 -1.75
N MET A 297 9.95 5.98 -2.47
CA MET A 297 8.63 6.54 -2.16
C MET A 297 7.81 6.78 -3.45
N ALA A 298 6.51 7.02 -3.27
CA ALA A 298 5.52 7.23 -4.32
C ALA A 298 5.05 5.96 -5.04
N ASN A 299 5.61 5.62 -6.20
CA ASN A 299 5.08 4.52 -7.02
C ASN A 299 6.05 3.34 -7.09
N ILE A 300 5.56 2.10 -6.90
CA ILE A 300 6.41 0.91 -7.04
C ILE A 300 6.59 0.46 -8.50
N GLY A 301 5.68 0.79 -9.42
CA GLY A 301 5.75 0.32 -10.80
C GLY A 301 7.00 0.78 -11.57
N GLY A 302 7.43 -0.02 -12.55
CA GLY A 302 8.59 0.29 -13.40
C GLY A 302 9.90 0.29 -12.61
N PRO A 303 10.68 1.39 -12.63
CA PRO A 303 12.01 1.41 -12.02
C PRO A 303 11.98 1.25 -10.49
N GLY A 304 10.86 1.54 -9.81
CA GLY A 304 10.72 1.29 -8.37
C GLY A 304 10.88 -0.19 -8.02
N LEU A 305 10.16 -1.07 -8.71
CA LEU A 305 10.20 -2.52 -8.51
C LEU A 305 11.55 -3.11 -8.90
N GLU A 306 12.14 -2.61 -9.99
CA GLU A 306 13.50 -2.98 -10.39
C GLU A 306 14.50 -2.60 -9.31
N LEU A 307 14.40 -1.40 -8.75
CA LEU A 307 15.30 -0.91 -7.70
C LEU A 307 15.17 -1.73 -6.42
N VAL A 308 13.94 -2.03 -5.97
CA VAL A 308 13.71 -2.93 -4.82
C VAL A 308 14.39 -4.28 -5.03
N ARG A 309 14.20 -4.90 -6.20
CA ARG A 309 14.87 -6.17 -6.55
C ARG A 309 16.39 -6.02 -6.59
N TYR A 310 16.89 -4.89 -7.09
CA TYR A 310 18.32 -4.63 -7.23
C TYR A 310 19.03 -4.51 -5.88
N PHE A 311 18.43 -3.80 -4.92
CA PHE A 311 18.90 -3.70 -3.54
C PHE A 311 18.78 -5.04 -2.82
N ARG A 312 17.64 -5.72 -2.94
CA ARG A 312 17.41 -7.03 -2.30
C ARG A 312 18.46 -8.07 -2.73
N ASN A 313 18.76 -8.16 -4.02
CA ASN A 313 19.73 -9.14 -4.53
C ASN A 313 21.17 -8.85 -4.07
N ARG A 314 21.42 -7.70 -3.45
CA ARG A 314 22.74 -7.25 -2.95
C ARG A 314 22.77 -7.08 -1.44
N SER A 315 21.70 -7.46 -0.73
CA SER A 315 21.64 -7.35 0.73
C SER A 315 22.33 -8.51 1.43
N ARG A 316 22.86 -8.24 2.64
CA ARG A 316 23.58 -9.24 3.44
C ARG A 316 22.65 -10.30 4.03
N THR A 317 21.43 -9.90 4.37
CA THR A 317 20.45 -10.68 5.15
C THR A 317 19.17 -11.01 4.37
N GLY A 318 19.09 -10.66 3.08
CA GLY A 318 17.83 -10.67 2.35
C GLY A 318 16.97 -9.44 2.66
N GLU A 319 15.66 -9.54 2.45
CA GLU A 319 14.70 -8.44 2.65
C GLU A 319 13.83 -8.74 3.88
N THR A 320 13.99 -7.94 4.93
CA THR A 320 13.20 -8.03 6.16
C THR A 320 12.05 -7.03 6.11
N ALA A 321 10.99 -7.24 6.87
CA ALA A 321 9.95 -6.22 6.94
C ALA A 321 10.39 -5.07 7.83
N PHE A 322 9.98 -3.86 7.44
CA PHE A 322 10.22 -2.69 8.25
C PHE A 322 9.48 -2.82 9.59
N GLY A 323 10.16 -2.59 10.71
CA GLY A 323 9.57 -2.63 12.06
C GLY A 323 9.89 -3.87 12.89
N LYS A 324 10.36 -4.98 12.31
CA LYS A 324 10.81 -6.15 13.08
C LYS A 324 12.31 -6.10 13.36
N GLU A 325 12.72 -6.28 14.62
CA GLU A 325 14.10 -6.62 14.97
C GLU A 325 14.35 -8.09 14.60
N GLU A 326 15.57 -8.41 14.17
CA GLU A 326 16.03 -9.80 14.15
C GLU A 326 16.06 -10.26 15.61
N ILE A 327 15.12 -11.14 15.98
CA ILE A 327 15.26 -11.91 17.22
C ILE A 327 16.44 -12.85 16.98
N VAL A 328 17.59 -12.47 17.52
CA VAL A 328 18.76 -13.37 17.66
C VAL A 328 18.53 -14.28 18.86
#